data_AF-A0A2A9G0D6-F1
#
_entry.id   AF-A0A2A9G0D6-F1
#
_cell.length_a   1.000
_cell.length_b   1.000
_cell.length_c   1.000
_cell.angle_alpha   90.00
_cell.angle_beta   90.00
_cell.angle_gamma   90.00
#
_symmetry.space_group_name_H-M   'P 1'
#
loop_
_entity.id
_entity.type
_entity.pdbx_description
1 polymer ?
#
loop_
_entity_poly.entity_id
_entity_poly.type
_entity_poly.pdbx_seq_one_letter_code
_entity_poly.pdbx_strand_id
1 'polypeptide(L)'
;MHKGFVLSVGRSAVVIAAVTTPAACSSEATGGQSETATARAEVFGVAGYRGIVPGMAKEAALATGKLANAPVSELDGCTVLSWQGGPAPDRARLAAEAEADRKAEDLNAKADAADQAGKQTTGKSASAAAKAAAEDAETAMLAADAALASADLATKREERDKAFAAAGGASFGKNGLHGLGAPPEGKTAEGIGVGSSLADLHKAYDARGLKPGTAGRFELPIAENPGWRFEFTPTAAGAVGGVAITDGATKCR
;
A
#
# COMPACT_ATOMS: atom_id res chain seq x y z
N MET A 1 42.89 -5.33 -21.57
CA MET A 1 43.47 -4.11 -22.20
C MET A 1 42.73 -3.82 -23.49
N HIS A 2 41.63 -3.06 -23.46
CA HIS A 2 40.98 -2.50 -24.65
C HIS A 2 40.75 -1.01 -24.38
N LYS A 3 41.24 -0.20 -25.31
CA LYS A 3 41.30 1.26 -25.27
C LYS A 3 39.98 1.87 -25.76
N GLY A 4 39.52 2.90 -25.05
CA GLY A 4 39.07 4.18 -25.58
C GLY A 4 37.74 4.25 -26.35
N PHE A 5 36.84 5.12 -25.90
CA PHE A 5 36.40 6.27 -26.69
C PHE A 5 35.88 7.37 -25.76
N VAL A 6 36.43 8.58 -25.92
CA VAL A 6 35.99 9.84 -25.30
C VAL A 6 35.22 10.59 -26.37
N LEU A 7 34.04 11.11 -26.04
CA LEU A 7 33.46 12.25 -26.75
C LEU A 7 32.85 13.22 -25.72
N SER A 8 33.18 14.48 -25.93
CA SER A 8 32.87 15.64 -25.12
C SER A 8 31.96 16.58 -25.91
N VAL A 9 31.38 17.54 -25.16
CA VAL A 9 30.84 18.84 -25.57
C VAL A 9 29.36 18.89 -25.96
N GLY A 10 28.63 19.71 -25.21
CA GLY A 10 27.31 20.22 -25.56
C GLY A 10 26.73 21.17 -24.52
N ARG A 11 27.45 22.24 -24.16
CA ARG A 11 26.89 23.38 -23.41
C ARG A 11 25.99 24.19 -24.34
N SER A 12 24.78 24.54 -23.90
CA SER A 12 24.00 25.63 -24.47
C SER A 12 23.46 26.49 -23.33
N ALA A 13 23.91 27.73 -23.32
CA ALA A 13 23.42 28.84 -22.51
C ALA A 13 22.84 29.86 -23.49
N VAL A 14 21.70 30.48 -23.17
CA VAL A 14 21.09 31.70 -23.77
C VAL A 14 19.75 31.90 -23.03
N VAL A 15 19.23 33.07 -22.66
CA VAL A 15 19.63 34.48 -22.59
C VAL A 15 18.63 35.14 -21.62
N ILE A 16 19.11 36.16 -20.90
CA ILE A 16 18.36 37.05 -20.02
C ILE A 16 17.51 38.02 -20.86
N ALA A 17 16.26 38.26 -20.47
CA ALA A 17 15.52 39.46 -20.85
C ALA A 17 14.92 40.12 -19.60
N ALA A 18 15.56 41.23 -19.20
CA ALA A 18 15.02 42.19 -18.26
C ALA A 18 14.06 43.13 -18.98
N VAL A 19 12.90 43.41 -18.38
CA VAL A 19 12.06 44.55 -18.76
C VAL A 19 11.72 45.32 -17.49
N THR A 20 12.00 46.61 -17.57
CA THR A 20 11.88 47.65 -16.57
C THR A 20 10.45 48.10 -16.33
N THR A 21 10.22 48.61 -15.11
CA THR A 21 9.03 49.29 -14.59
C THR A 21 8.76 50.64 -15.26
N PRO A 22 7.51 51.14 -15.10
CA PRO A 22 7.33 52.50 -14.61
C PRO A 22 6.51 52.55 -13.32
N ALA A 23 6.91 53.48 -12.44
CA ALA A 23 6.19 53.90 -11.25
C ALA A 23 5.06 54.88 -11.61
N ALA A 24 3.91 54.77 -10.93
CA ALA A 24 3.07 55.93 -10.60
C ALA A 24 1.94 55.58 -9.60
N CYS A 25 1.74 56.54 -8.68
CA CYS A 25 0.54 56.83 -7.88
C CYS A 25 0.28 56.02 -6.60
N SER A 26 0.74 56.62 -5.51
CA SER A 26 0.29 56.47 -4.13
C SER A 26 -1.24 56.46 -4.00
N SER A 27 -1.73 55.50 -3.22
CA SER A 27 -2.98 55.63 -2.48
C SER A 27 -2.73 54.97 -1.12
N GLU A 28 -2.73 55.78 -0.06
CA GLU A 28 -2.81 55.31 1.32
C GLU A 28 -4.05 54.42 1.48
N ALA A 29 -3.83 53.13 1.62
CA ALA A 29 -4.82 52.19 2.10
C ALA A 29 -4.25 51.52 3.35
N THR A 30 -4.81 51.93 4.47
CA THR A 30 -4.64 51.42 5.82
C THR A 30 -4.64 49.89 5.87
N GLY A 31 -3.58 49.34 6.48
CA GLY A 31 -3.64 48.17 7.36
C GLY A 31 -4.42 46.95 6.86
N GLY A 32 -3.71 46.04 6.19
CA GLY A 32 -4.17 44.68 5.97
C GLY A 32 -2.98 43.81 5.60
N GLN A 33 -2.13 43.49 6.58
CA GLN A 33 -1.23 42.35 6.43
C GLN A 33 -2.13 41.11 6.30
N SER A 34 -2.44 40.71 5.07
CA SER A 34 -2.77 39.33 4.80
C SER A 34 -1.54 38.51 5.16
N GLU A 35 -1.51 38.06 6.41
CA GLU A 35 -0.83 36.83 6.75
C GLU A 35 -1.34 35.79 5.76
N THR A 36 -0.53 35.52 4.74
CA THR A 36 -0.65 34.29 3.98
C THR A 36 -0.22 33.22 4.96
N ALA A 37 -1.12 32.85 5.86
CA ALA A 37 -0.96 31.73 6.77
C ALA A 37 -0.66 30.55 5.86
N THR A 38 0.62 30.20 5.77
CA THR A 38 1.04 28.98 5.09
C THR A 38 0.35 27.89 5.87
N ALA A 39 -0.74 27.35 5.33
CA ALA A 39 -1.54 26.33 6.00
C ALA A 39 -0.56 25.28 6.49
N ARG A 40 -0.46 25.11 7.82
CA ARG A 40 0.46 24.12 8.39
C ARG A 40 0.14 22.79 7.73
N ALA A 41 1.16 22.12 7.21
CA ALA A 41 1.00 20.81 6.62
C ALA A 41 0.26 19.91 7.63
N GLU A 42 -0.85 19.32 7.18
CA GLU A 42 -1.64 18.43 8.01
C GLU A 42 -0.77 17.25 8.44
N VAL A 43 -0.83 16.90 9.73
CA VAL A 43 -0.08 15.79 10.29
C VAL A 43 -0.79 14.49 9.96
N PHE A 44 -0.05 13.52 9.42
CA PHE A 44 -0.51 12.15 9.28
C PHE A 44 -0.34 11.43 10.62
N GLY A 45 -1.43 11.07 11.30
CA GLY A 45 -1.29 10.54 12.66
C GLY A 45 -2.50 9.78 13.16
N VAL A 46 -2.50 9.48 14.46
CA VAL A 46 -3.53 8.66 15.14
C VAL A 46 -4.96 9.14 14.92
N ALA A 47 -5.14 10.45 14.69
CA ALA A 47 -6.42 11.07 14.38
C ALA A 47 -6.88 10.86 12.92
N GLY A 48 -6.06 10.23 12.08
CA GLY A 48 -6.28 10.09 10.64
C GLY A 48 -5.51 11.11 9.80
N TYR A 49 -5.98 11.31 8.57
CA TYR A 49 -5.42 12.26 7.62
C TYR A 49 -6.46 12.70 6.59
N ARG A 50 -6.51 14.00 6.28
CA ARG A 50 -7.45 14.65 5.37
C ARG A 50 -8.91 14.36 5.72
N GLY A 51 -9.20 14.30 7.02
CA GLY A 51 -10.54 13.99 7.55
C GLY A 51 -10.95 12.52 7.46
N ILE A 52 -10.08 11.62 7.00
CA ILE A 52 -10.30 10.16 7.01
C ILE A 52 -9.66 9.60 8.27
N VAL A 53 -10.45 8.91 9.08
CA VAL A 53 -10.05 8.47 10.43
C VAL A 53 -10.17 6.94 10.56
N PRO A 54 -9.42 6.31 11.47
CA PRO A 54 -9.59 4.90 11.82
C PRO A 54 -11.05 4.49 12.02
N GLY A 55 -11.45 3.35 11.44
CA GLY A 55 -12.81 2.81 11.54
C GLY A 55 -13.86 3.48 10.64
N MET A 56 -13.49 4.50 9.85
CA MET A 56 -14.40 5.17 8.93
C MET A 56 -14.88 4.21 7.82
N ALA A 57 -16.19 4.25 7.51
CA ALA A 57 -16.76 3.52 6.38
C ALA A 57 -16.31 4.11 5.02
N LYS A 58 -16.26 3.28 3.97
CA LYS A 58 -15.79 3.67 2.64
C LYS A 58 -16.57 4.85 2.06
N GLU A 59 -17.89 4.84 2.19
CA GLU A 59 -18.78 5.86 1.63
C GLU A 59 -18.56 7.22 2.33
N ALA A 60 -18.35 7.20 3.65
CA ALA A 60 -18.02 8.40 4.42
C ALA A 60 -16.64 8.95 4.03
N ALA A 61 -15.65 8.07 3.81
CA ALA A 61 -14.33 8.47 3.36
C ALA A 61 -14.35 9.06 1.95
N LEU A 62 -15.11 8.47 1.01
CA LEU A 62 -15.32 9.02 -0.33
C LEU A 62 -16.02 10.39 -0.28
N ALA A 63 -16.99 10.57 0.61
CA ALA A 63 -17.72 11.83 0.78
C ALA A 63 -16.82 13.00 1.23
N THR A 64 -15.64 12.73 1.81
CA THR A 64 -14.65 13.78 2.09
C THR A 64 -14.12 14.47 0.83
N GLY A 65 -14.26 13.84 -0.34
CA GLY A 65 -13.71 14.30 -1.61
C GLY A 65 -12.17 14.21 -1.67
N LYS A 66 -11.53 13.49 -0.74
CA LYS A 66 -10.06 13.39 -0.66
C LYS A 66 -9.49 12.13 -1.29
N LEU A 67 -10.33 11.12 -1.55
CA LEU A 67 -9.97 9.91 -2.27
C LEU A 67 -10.48 9.97 -3.71
N ALA A 68 -9.80 9.26 -4.61
CA ALA A 68 -10.32 8.94 -5.93
C ALA A 68 -11.52 7.97 -5.79
N ASN A 69 -12.49 8.11 -6.71
CA ASN A 69 -13.70 7.28 -6.69
C ASN A 69 -13.48 5.87 -7.25
N ALA A 70 -12.46 5.69 -8.10
CA ALA A 70 -12.17 4.41 -8.73
C ALA A 70 -11.04 3.69 -7.97
N PRO A 71 -11.17 2.37 -7.74
CA PRO A 71 -10.14 1.63 -7.02
C PRO A 71 -8.90 1.45 -7.86
N VAL A 72 -7.76 1.46 -7.18
CA VAL A 72 -6.47 1.08 -7.75
C VAL A 72 -6.15 -0.39 -7.49
N SER A 73 -6.78 -1.04 -6.51
CA SER A 73 -6.72 -2.49 -6.29
C SER A 73 -8.02 -2.98 -5.65
N GLU A 74 -8.42 -4.22 -5.96
CA GLU A 74 -9.55 -4.92 -5.33
C GLU A 74 -9.17 -6.31 -4.80
N LEU A 75 -7.87 -6.59 -4.73
CA LEU A 75 -7.30 -7.87 -4.34
C LEU A 75 -7.72 -8.32 -2.93
N ASP A 76 -8.00 -9.62 -2.77
CA ASP A 76 -8.39 -10.25 -1.51
C ASP A 76 -9.65 -9.66 -0.87
N GLY A 77 -10.53 -9.02 -1.66
CA GLY A 77 -11.72 -8.34 -1.15
C GLY A 77 -11.45 -6.98 -0.48
N CYS A 78 -10.20 -6.50 -0.49
CA CYS A 78 -9.88 -5.15 -0.04
C CYS A 78 -9.98 -4.16 -1.19
N THR A 79 -10.78 -3.11 -1.02
CA THR A 79 -10.81 -1.98 -1.96
C THR A 79 -9.74 -0.97 -1.57
N VAL A 80 -8.73 -0.77 -2.43
CA VAL A 80 -7.72 0.27 -2.26
C VAL A 80 -8.06 1.45 -3.16
N LEU A 81 -8.25 2.62 -2.55
CA LEU A 81 -8.49 3.90 -3.21
C LEU A 81 -7.24 4.77 -3.07
N SER A 82 -6.84 5.45 -4.15
CA SER A 82 -5.77 6.44 -4.08
C SER A 82 -6.27 7.75 -3.46
N TRP A 83 -5.36 8.58 -2.97
CA TRP A 83 -5.64 10.00 -2.76
C TRP A 83 -6.05 10.68 -4.07
N GLN A 84 -6.81 11.77 -3.97
CA GLN A 84 -7.06 12.65 -5.13
C GLN A 84 -5.74 13.18 -5.70
N GLY A 85 -5.62 13.15 -7.02
CA GLY A 85 -4.38 13.47 -7.73
C GLY A 85 -3.30 12.37 -7.66
N GLY A 86 -3.59 11.24 -7.00
CA GLY A 86 -2.74 10.06 -6.97
C GLY A 86 -2.79 9.24 -8.27
N PRO A 87 -2.16 8.06 -8.29
CA PRO A 87 -2.13 7.19 -9.46
C PRO A 87 -3.53 6.81 -9.93
N ALA A 88 -3.76 6.88 -11.24
CA ALA A 88 -5.00 6.39 -11.84
C ALA A 88 -5.07 4.86 -11.78
N PRO A 89 -6.28 4.27 -11.80
CA PRO A 89 -6.45 2.82 -11.92
C PRO A 89 -5.79 2.26 -13.18
N ASP A 90 -4.94 1.24 -12.99
CA ASP A 90 -4.41 0.44 -14.09
C ASP A 90 -5.35 -0.73 -14.37
N ARG A 91 -6.04 -0.68 -15.51
CA ARG A 91 -7.01 -1.70 -15.90
C ARG A 91 -6.38 -3.08 -16.13
N ALA A 92 -5.16 -3.13 -16.66
CA ALA A 92 -4.48 -4.40 -16.92
C ALA A 92 -4.06 -5.04 -15.59
N ARG A 93 -3.54 -4.23 -14.66
CA ARG A 93 -3.23 -4.70 -13.30
C ARG A 93 -4.48 -5.20 -12.58
N LEU A 94 -5.56 -4.43 -12.57
CA LEU A 94 -6.81 -4.82 -11.91
C LEU A 94 -7.39 -6.13 -12.47
N ALA A 95 -7.31 -6.33 -13.78
CA ALA A 95 -7.74 -7.58 -14.40
C ALA A 95 -6.85 -8.76 -13.98
N ALA A 96 -5.53 -8.56 -13.93
CA ALA A 96 -4.59 -9.58 -13.47
C ALA A 96 -4.77 -9.92 -11.98
N GLU A 97 -5.01 -8.92 -11.13
CA GLU A 97 -5.36 -9.11 -9.72
C GLU A 97 -6.63 -9.96 -9.57
N ALA A 98 -7.71 -9.60 -10.28
CA ALA A 98 -8.97 -10.33 -10.24
C ALA A 98 -8.85 -11.77 -10.77
N GLU A 99 -8.03 -11.99 -11.80
CA GLU A 99 -7.76 -13.33 -12.32
C GLU A 99 -7.00 -14.19 -11.30
N ALA A 100 -5.92 -13.65 -10.71
CA ALA A 100 -5.11 -14.35 -9.73
C ALA A 100 -5.93 -14.72 -8.48
N ASP A 101 -6.73 -13.79 -7.97
CA ASP A 101 -7.59 -14.00 -6.80
C ASP A 101 -8.60 -15.13 -7.07
N ARG A 102 -9.34 -15.02 -8.18
CA ARG A 102 -10.31 -16.06 -8.61
C ARG A 102 -9.66 -17.42 -8.80
N LYS A 103 -8.48 -17.48 -9.44
CA LYS A 103 -7.77 -18.74 -9.70
C LYS A 103 -7.31 -19.39 -8.41
N ALA A 104 -6.76 -18.61 -7.48
CA ALA A 104 -6.34 -19.12 -6.18
C ALA A 104 -7.54 -19.62 -5.37
N GLU A 105 -8.66 -18.90 -5.35
CA GLU A 105 -9.88 -19.33 -4.67
C GLU A 105 -10.44 -20.65 -5.23
N ASP A 106 -10.58 -20.74 -6.56
CA ASP A 106 -11.13 -21.93 -7.22
C ASP A 106 -10.25 -23.16 -6.99
N LEU A 107 -8.93 -23.03 -7.13
CA LEU A 107 -8.02 -24.16 -6.95
C LEU A 107 -7.89 -24.56 -5.48
N ASN A 108 -7.85 -23.61 -4.54
CA ASN A 108 -7.86 -23.92 -3.11
C ASN A 108 -9.15 -24.64 -2.72
N ALA A 109 -10.32 -24.18 -3.20
CA ALA A 109 -11.59 -24.84 -2.91
C ALA A 109 -11.64 -26.27 -3.48
N LYS A 110 -11.10 -26.50 -4.69
CA LYS A 110 -11.00 -27.84 -5.28
C LYS A 110 -10.04 -28.75 -4.53
N ALA A 111 -8.88 -28.23 -4.14
CA ALA A 111 -7.91 -28.97 -3.35
C ALA A 111 -8.48 -29.37 -1.97
N ASP A 112 -9.15 -28.44 -1.28
CA ASP A 112 -9.82 -28.69 0.00
C ASP A 112 -10.94 -29.74 -0.14
N ALA A 113 -11.74 -29.66 -1.20
CA ALA A 113 -12.79 -30.65 -1.47
C ALA A 113 -12.22 -32.04 -1.77
N ALA A 114 -11.12 -32.12 -2.54
CA ALA A 114 -10.44 -33.38 -2.84
C ALA A 114 -9.83 -34.01 -1.58
N ASP A 115 -9.16 -33.23 -0.73
CA ASP A 115 -8.61 -33.69 0.55
C ASP A 115 -9.71 -34.21 1.50
N GLN A 116 -10.87 -33.56 1.53
CA GLN A 116 -12.02 -34.04 2.31
C GLN A 116 -12.60 -35.35 1.78
N ALA A 117 -12.65 -35.54 0.46
CA ALA A 117 -13.13 -36.77 -0.17
C ALA A 117 -12.17 -37.95 0.03
N GLY A 118 -10.86 -37.73 -0.05
CA GLY A 118 -9.83 -38.77 0.10
C GLY A 118 -9.76 -39.40 1.51
N LYS A 119 -10.23 -38.70 2.55
CA LYS A 119 -10.27 -39.20 3.93
C LYS A 119 -11.28 -40.35 4.14
N GLN A 120 -12.08 -40.73 3.14
CA GLN A 120 -13.17 -41.70 3.28
C GLN A 120 -12.90 -43.09 2.67
N THR A 121 -11.81 -43.32 1.92
CA THR A 121 -11.65 -44.54 1.09
C THR A 121 -10.42 -45.37 1.46
N THR A 122 -10.59 -46.39 2.31
CA THR A 122 -9.59 -47.48 2.47
C THR A 122 -10.16 -48.84 2.05
N GLY A 123 -9.95 -49.18 0.78
CA GLY A 123 -10.36 -50.49 0.23
C GLY A 123 -9.32 -51.59 0.48
N LYS A 124 -9.77 -52.82 0.77
CA LYS A 124 -8.90 -53.98 1.11
C LYS A 124 -8.41 -54.80 -0.10
N SER A 125 -8.61 -54.36 -1.33
CA SER A 125 -8.23 -55.11 -2.56
C SER A 125 -7.18 -54.38 -3.39
N ALA A 126 -6.40 -55.12 -4.19
CA ALA A 126 -5.37 -54.54 -5.07
C ALA A 126 -5.96 -53.55 -6.10
N SER A 127 -7.14 -53.84 -6.65
CA SER A 127 -7.85 -52.92 -7.55
C SER A 127 -8.31 -51.65 -6.82
N ALA A 128 -8.73 -51.76 -5.56
CA ALA A 128 -9.10 -50.60 -4.76
C ALA A 128 -7.86 -49.76 -4.40
N ALA A 129 -6.72 -50.40 -4.12
CA ALA A 129 -5.45 -49.72 -3.88
C ALA A 129 -4.94 -48.96 -5.12
N ALA A 130 -5.04 -49.55 -6.32
CA ALA A 130 -4.67 -48.88 -7.56
C ALA A 130 -5.54 -47.66 -7.86
N LYS A 131 -6.85 -47.76 -7.58
CA LYS A 131 -7.78 -46.63 -7.72
C LYS A 131 -7.48 -45.51 -6.71
N ALA A 132 -7.24 -45.87 -5.44
CA ALA A 132 -6.87 -44.91 -4.41
C ALA A 132 -5.57 -44.17 -4.77
N ALA A 133 -4.55 -44.88 -5.27
CA ALA A 133 -3.31 -44.25 -5.71
C ALA A 133 -3.49 -43.25 -6.88
N ALA A 134 -4.44 -43.51 -7.78
CA ALA A 134 -4.78 -42.56 -8.84
C ALA A 134 -5.51 -41.32 -8.31
N GLU A 135 -6.47 -41.52 -7.40
CA GLU A 135 -7.20 -40.43 -6.71
C GLU A 135 -6.24 -39.56 -5.85
N ASP A 136 -5.26 -40.18 -5.20
CA ASP A 136 -4.20 -39.50 -4.45
C ASP A 136 -3.31 -38.65 -5.37
N ALA A 137 -2.95 -39.18 -6.55
CA ALA A 137 -2.15 -38.46 -7.53
C ALA A 137 -2.89 -37.23 -8.08
N GLU A 138 -4.18 -37.35 -8.39
CA GLU A 138 -5.03 -36.22 -8.81
C GLU A 138 -5.15 -35.16 -7.70
N THR A 139 -5.33 -35.59 -6.46
CA THR A 139 -5.38 -34.70 -5.29
C THR A 139 -4.05 -33.96 -5.11
N ALA A 140 -2.93 -34.66 -5.25
CA ALA A 140 -1.60 -34.06 -5.16
C ALA A 140 -1.35 -33.03 -6.28
N MET A 141 -1.83 -33.29 -7.51
CA MET A 141 -1.76 -32.32 -8.60
C MET A 141 -2.59 -31.07 -8.31
N LEU A 142 -3.83 -31.23 -7.82
CA LEU A 142 -4.69 -30.09 -7.44
C LEU A 142 -4.04 -29.25 -6.33
N ALA A 143 -3.44 -29.89 -5.32
CA ALA A 143 -2.73 -29.18 -4.26
C ALA A 143 -1.51 -28.41 -4.80
N ALA A 144 -0.77 -28.99 -5.75
CA ALA A 144 0.36 -28.30 -6.39
C ALA A 144 -0.10 -27.08 -7.20
N ASP A 145 -1.18 -27.22 -7.99
CA ASP A 145 -1.75 -26.12 -8.77
C ASP A 145 -2.28 -25.00 -7.86
N ALA A 146 -2.94 -25.35 -6.75
CA ALA A 146 -3.41 -24.41 -5.73
C ALA A 146 -2.24 -23.65 -5.07
N ALA A 147 -1.13 -24.34 -4.78
CA ALA A 147 0.07 -23.71 -4.24
C ALA A 147 0.70 -22.71 -5.24
N LEU A 148 0.79 -23.07 -6.53
CA LEU A 148 1.28 -22.17 -7.57
C LEU A 148 0.39 -20.94 -7.75
N ALA A 149 -0.93 -21.11 -7.74
CA ALA A 149 -1.88 -19.99 -7.80
C ALA A 149 -1.78 -19.09 -6.56
N SER A 150 -1.54 -19.67 -5.38
CA SER A 150 -1.32 -18.90 -4.15
C SER A 150 -0.02 -18.10 -4.18
N ALA A 151 1.04 -18.63 -4.80
CA ALA A 151 2.31 -17.92 -4.98
C ALA A 151 2.18 -16.75 -5.97
N ASP A 152 1.43 -16.92 -7.06
CA ASP A 152 1.12 -15.83 -7.99
C ASP A 152 0.30 -14.73 -7.30
N LEU A 153 -0.74 -15.12 -6.55
CA LEU A 153 -1.54 -14.18 -5.74
C LEU A 153 -0.67 -13.42 -4.72
N ALA A 154 0.27 -14.10 -4.06
CA ALA A 154 1.23 -13.45 -3.16
C ALA A 154 2.09 -12.39 -3.88
N THR A 155 2.52 -12.66 -5.11
CA THR A 155 3.25 -11.69 -5.94
C THR A 155 2.39 -10.43 -6.21
N LYS A 156 1.09 -10.61 -6.50
CA LYS A 156 0.15 -9.49 -6.67
C LYS A 156 -0.08 -8.70 -5.40
N ARG A 157 -0.13 -9.36 -4.23
CA ARG A 157 -0.19 -8.69 -2.93
C ARG A 157 1.04 -7.82 -2.69
N GLU A 158 2.24 -8.32 -2.99
CA GLU A 158 3.46 -7.53 -2.87
C GLU A 158 3.49 -6.31 -3.81
N GLU A 159 3.04 -6.48 -5.06
CA GLU A 159 2.94 -5.38 -6.02
C GLU A 159 1.97 -4.29 -5.52
N ARG A 160 0.79 -4.70 -5.05
CA ARG A 160 -0.21 -3.80 -4.42
C ARG A 160 0.39 -3.07 -3.22
N ASP A 161 1.01 -3.80 -2.30
CA ASP A 161 1.56 -3.25 -1.07
C ASP A 161 2.70 -2.26 -1.34
N LYS A 162 3.56 -2.54 -2.32
CA LYS A 162 4.59 -1.59 -2.78
C LYS A 162 3.96 -0.33 -3.36
N ALA A 163 2.92 -0.47 -4.18
CA ALA A 163 2.21 0.68 -4.75
C ALA A 163 1.52 1.52 -3.67
N PHE A 164 0.90 0.87 -2.67
CA PHE A 164 0.26 1.53 -1.54
C PHE A 164 1.27 2.24 -0.64
N ALA A 165 2.41 1.62 -0.33
CA ALA A 165 3.46 2.25 0.46
C ALA A 165 4.04 3.50 -0.24
N ALA A 166 4.17 3.47 -1.57
CA ALA A 166 4.73 4.55 -2.35
C ALA A 166 3.75 5.73 -2.56
N ALA A 167 2.48 5.44 -2.85
CA ALA A 167 1.49 6.47 -3.18
C ALA A 167 0.60 6.89 -2.01
N GLY A 168 0.50 6.05 -0.98
CA GLY A 168 -0.51 6.14 0.05
C GLY A 168 -1.92 5.84 -0.49
N GLY A 169 -2.92 6.19 0.32
CA GLY A 169 -4.33 6.07 -0.02
C GLY A 169 -5.13 5.53 1.15
N ALA A 170 -6.27 4.92 0.87
CA ALA A 170 -7.08 4.23 1.86
C ALA A 170 -7.44 2.83 1.37
N SER A 171 -7.23 1.83 2.21
CA SER A 171 -7.63 0.45 2.00
C SER A 171 -8.84 0.15 2.89
N PHE A 172 -9.89 -0.40 2.29
CA PHE A 172 -11.14 -0.74 2.97
C PHE A 172 -11.37 -2.24 2.88
N GLY A 173 -11.59 -2.86 4.04
CA GLY A 173 -12.09 -4.22 4.12
C GLY A 173 -13.60 -4.26 4.37
N LYS A 174 -14.10 -5.43 4.74
CA LYS A 174 -15.53 -5.66 5.00
C LYS A 174 -16.13 -4.73 6.06
N ASN A 175 -15.36 -4.37 7.08
CA ASN A 175 -15.82 -3.62 8.24
C ASN A 175 -15.45 -2.12 8.20
N GLY A 176 -14.98 -1.61 7.06
CA GLY A 176 -14.57 -0.22 6.89
C GLY A 176 -13.07 -0.08 6.67
N LEU A 177 -12.51 1.06 7.07
CA LEU A 177 -11.09 1.37 6.87
C LEU A 177 -10.23 0.28 7.52
N HIS A 178 -9.43 -0.38 6.69
CA HIS A 178 -8.45 -1.38 7.08
C HIS A 178 -7.04 -0.77 7.17
N GLY A 179 -6.75 0.20 6.30
CA GLY A 179 -5.48 0.92 6.34
C GLY A 179 -5.56 2.30 5.70
N LEU A 180 -4.78 3.23 6.22
CA LEU A 180 -4.60 4.57 5.68
C LEU A 180 -3.12 4.76 5.41
N GLY A 181 -2.72 5.06 4.18
CA GLY A 181 -1.34 5.30 3.78
C GLY A 181 -1.10 6.80 3.57
N ALA A 182 -0.05 7.33 4.17
CA ALA A 182 0.36 8.71 3.95
C ALA A 182 0.74 8.91 2.47
N PRO A 183 0.34 10.02 1.82
CA PRO A 183 0.93 10.39 0.53
C PRO A 183 2.42 10.74 0.72
N PRO A 184 3.24 10.84 -0.34
CA PRO A 184 4.69 11.07 -0.23
C PRO A 184 5.11 12.28 0.62
N GLU A 185 4.29 13.35 0.62
CA GLU A 185 4.50 14.55 1.41
C GLU A 185 4.00 14.45 2.87
N GLY A 186 3.20 13.43 3.17
CA GLY A 186 2.62 13.20 4.48
C GLY A 186 3.67 12.79 5.52
N LYS A 187 3.64 13.44 6.68
CA LYS A 187 4.57 13.18 7.78
C LYS A 187 3.82 13.05 9.10
N THR A 188 4.37 12.23 9.98
CA THR A 188 3.93 12.15 11.37
C THR A 188 4.25 13.42 12.15
N ALA A 189 3.73 13.53 13.38
CA ALA A 189 3.99 14.67 14.26
C ALA A 189 5.49 14.84 14.57
N GLU A 190 6.21 13.72 14.59
CA GLU A 190 7.66 13.63 14.80
C GLU A 190 8.46 13.93 13.51
N GLY A 191 7.78 14.23 12.41
CA GLY A 191 8.40 14.55 11.11
C GLY A 191 8.88 13.31 10.34
N ILE A 192 8.45 12.11 10.73
CA ILE A 192 8.79 10.87 10.03
C ILE A 192 7.85 10.68 8.84
N GLY A 193 8.42 10.47 7.68
CA GLY A 193 7.69 10.24 6.43
C GLY A 193 8.61 9.60 5.38
N VAL A 194 8.17 9.58 4.13
CA VAL A 194 9.00 9.10 3.02
C VAL A 194 10.33 9.87 2.97
N GLY A 195 11.44 9.14 2.86
CA GLY A 195 12.80 9.68 2.83
C GLY A 195 13.46 9.91 4.19
N SER A 196 12.73 9.80 5.32
CA SER A 196 13.33 9.83 6.65
C SER A 196 14.30 8.66 6.84
N SER A 197 15.41 8.88 7.54
CA SER A 197 16.36 7.79 7.83
C SER A 197 15.76 6.80 8.84
N LEU A 198 16.19 5.53 8.80
CA LEU A 198 15.79 4.57 9.84
C LEU A 198 16.33 4.98 11.23
N ALA A 199 17.46 5.68 11.30
CA ALA A 199 17.99 6.19 12.56
C ALA A 199 17.05 7.25 13.19
N ASP A 200 16.48 8.14 12.38
CA ASP A 200 15.50 9.13 12.85
C ASP A 200 14.20 8.45 13.29
N LEU A 201 13.76 7.42 12.56
CA LEU A 201 12.61 6.60 12.94
C LEU A 201 12.79 5.96 14.32
N HIS A 202 13.92 5.27 14.52
CA HIS A 202 14.26 4.63 15.80
C HIS A 202 14.36 5.66 16.93
N LYS A 203 15.04 6.79 16.70
CA LYS A 203 15.12 7.89 17.66
C LYS A 203 13.74 8.43 18.05
N ALA A 204 12.80 8.50 17.11
CA ALA A 204 11.46 9.03 17.35
C ALA A 204 10.57 8.05 18.14
N TYR A 205 10.69 6.74 17.90
CA TYR A 205 9.67 5.78 18.35
C TYR A 205 10.16 4.56 19.14
N ASP A 206 11.46 4.30 19.29
CA ASP A 206 11.94 3.16 20.07
C ASP A 206 11.44 3.21 21.52
N ALA A 207 11.51 4.39 22.14
CA ALA A 207 10.99 4.62 23.49
C ALA A 207 9.46 4.44 23.61
N ARG A 208 8.75 4.40 22.48
CA ARG A 208 7.30 4.21 22.39
C ARG A 208 6.91 2.78 21.98
N GLY A 209 7.88 1.88 21.84
CA GLY A 209 7.64 0.47 21.53
C GLY A 209 7.60 0.15 20.04
N LEU A 210 8.33 0.90 19.21
CA LEU A 210 8.61 0.51 17.84
C LEU A 210 9.26 -0.88 17.83
N LYS A 211 8.77 -1.78 16.96
CA LYS A 211 9.29 -3.14 16.84
C LYS A 211 9.35 -3.58 15.37
N PRO A 212 10.18 -4.58 15.03
CA PRO A 212 10.07 -5.25 13.75
C PRO A 212 8.68 -5.89 13.61
N GLY A 213 8.08 -5.71 12.44
CA GLY A 213 6.80 -6.26 12.03
C GLY A 213 6.97 -7.33 10.95
N THR A 214 5.86 -7.63 10.29
CA THR A 214 5.86 -8.56 9.14
C THR A 214 6.41 -7.90 7.87
N ALA A 215 6.87 -8.71 6.91
CA ALA A 215 7.35 -8.24 5.60
C ALA A 215 8.45 -7.15 5.68
N GLY A 216 9.28 -7.18 6.73
CA GLY A 216 10.37 -6.22 6.92
C GLY A 216 9.92 -4.81 7.32
N ARG A 217 8.65 -4.61 7.72
CA ARG A 217 8.13 -3.32 8.22
C ARG A 217 8.54 -3.08 9.67
N PHE A 218 8.48 -1.84 10.11
CA PHE A 218 8.47 -1.50 11.54
C PHE A 218 7.05 -1.14 11.97
N GLU A 219 6.65 -1.63 13.14
CA GLU A 219 5.31 -1.45 13.68
C GLU A 219 5.37 -0.70 15.02
N LEU A 220 4.46 0.25 15.20
CA LEU A 220 4.27 0.97 16.46
C LEU A 220 2.78 0.94 16.84
N PRO A 221 2.38 0.27 17.94
CA PRO A 221 1.00 0.28 18.40
C PRO A 221 0.49 1.70 18.68
N ILE A 222 -0.77 1.98 18.34
CA ILE A 222 -1.44 3.23 18.67
C ILE A 222 -2.21 3.03 19.97
N ALA A 223 -1.69 3.58 21.07
CA ALA A 223 -2.22 3.34 22.41
C ALA A 223 -3.67 3.83 22.56
N GLU A 224 -4.00 4.95 21.91
CA GLU A 224 -5.31 5.58 21.94
C GLU A 224 -6.36 4.84 21.09
N ASN A 225 -5.93 3.90 20.24
CA ASN A 225 -6.79 3.15 19.36
C ASN A 225 -6.39 1.67 19.31
N PRO A 226 -6.85 0.86 20.27
CA PRO A 226 -6.47 -0.55 20.36
C PRO A 226 -6.74 -1.33 19.06
N GLY A 227 -5.77 -2.12 18.63
CA GLY A 227 -5.82 -2.89 17.37
C GLY A 227 -5.19 -2.16 16.17
N TRP A 228 -5.08 -0.83 16.23
CA TRP A 228 -4.41 -0.03 15.22
C TRP A 228 -2.93 0.16 15.54
N ARG A 229 -2.13 0.26 14.48
CA ARG A 229 -0.69 0.50 14.56
C ARG A 229 -0.24 1.41 13.43
N PHE A 230 0.84 2.14 13.65
CA PHE A 230 1.63 2.65 12.53
C PHE A 230 2.46 1.52 11.94
N GLU A 231 2.58 1.54 10.61
CA GLU A 231 3.53 0.74 9.86
C GLU A 231 4.45 1.65 9.05
N PHE A 232 5.75 1.45 9.22
CA PHE A 232 6.80 2.12 8.46
C PHE A 232 7.46 1.10 7.55
N THR A 233 7.37 1.30 6.24
CA THR A 233 7.94 0.38 5.25
C THR A 233 9.33 0.86 4.85
N PRO A 234 10.41 0.12 5.11
CA PRO A 234 11.75 0.50 4.69
C PRO A 234 11.96 0.33 3.19
N THR A 235 12.81 1.17 2.62
CA THR A 235 13.41 0.99 1.31
C THR A 235 14.70 0.18 1.43
N ALA A 236 15.14 -0.44 0.33
CA ALA A 236 16.45 -1.09 0.26
C ALA A 236 17.63 -0.14 0.55
N ALA A 237 17.42 1.17 0.41
CA ALA A 237 18.43 2.20 0.70
C ALA A 237 18.52 2.58 2.20
N GLY A 238 17.76 1.93 3.08
CA GLY A 238 17.82 2.20 4.53
C GLY A 238 17.09 3.49 4.95
N ALA A 239 16.06 3.88 4.21
CA ALA A 239 15.17 4.99 4.54
C ALA A 239 13.70 4.53 4.58
N VAL A 240 12.84 5.28 5.24
CA VAL A 240 11.39 5.07 5.23
C VAL A 240 10.86 5.32 3.80
N GLY A 241 10.22 4.31 3.20
CA GLY A 241 9.61 4.36 1.87
C GLY A 241 8.11 4.58 1.89
N GLY A 242 7.46 4.37 3.04
CA GLY A 242 6.03 4.59 3.21
C GLY A 242 5.65 4.58 4.70
N VAL A 243 4.58 5.30 5.02
CA VAL A 243 3.98 5.34 6.37
C VAL A 243 2.50 5.02 6.23
N ALA A 244 1.99 4.12 7.05
CA ALA A 244 0.58 3.78 7.10
C ALA A 244 0.09 3.65 8.54
N ILE A 245 -1.22 3.74 8.72
CA ILE A 245 -1.93 3.35 9.93
C ILE A 245 -2.84 2.20 9.53
N THR A 246 -2.65 1.02 10.13
CA THR A 246 -3.34 -0.21 9.75
C THR A 246 -4.05 -0.82 10.94
N ASP A 247 -5.19 -1.44 10.67
CA ASP A 247 -5.90 -2.27 11.63
C ASP A 247 -5.44 -3.73 11.48
N GLY A 248 -4.96 -4.30 12.59
CA GLY A 248 -4.62 -5.73 12.66
C GLY A 248 -5.80 -6.69 12.70
N ALA A 249 -7.00 -6.21 12.99
CA ALA A 249 -8.19 -7.01 13.23
C ALA A 249 -9.13 -7.09 12.02
N THR A 250 -9.28 -6.00 11.27
CA THR A 250 -10.12 -5.99 10.07
C THR A 250 -9.54 -6.88 9.00
N LYS A 251 -10.34 -7.83 8.53
CA LYS A 251 -10.04 -8.65 7.37
C LYS A 251 -10.56 -7.97 6.11
N CYS A 252 -9.83 -8.15 5.02
CA CYS A 252 -10.32 -7.80 3.69
C CYS A 252 -11.56 -8.62 3.28
N ARG A 253 -11.71 -9.84 3.81
CA ARG A 253 -12.86 -10.76 3.64
C ARG A 253 -13.43 -11.25 4.97
#